data_AF-K9XA07-F1
#
_entry.id   AF-K9XA07-F1
#
_cell.length_a   1.000
_cell.length_b   1.000
_cell.length_c   1.000
_cell.angle_alpha   90.00
_cell.angle_beta   90.00
_cell.angle_gamma   90.00
#
_symmetry.space_group_name_H-M   'P 1'
#
loop_
_entity.id
_entity.type
_entity.pdbx_description
1 polymer ?
#
loop_
_entity_poly.entity_id
_entity_poly.type
_entity_poly.pdbx_seq_one_letter_code
_entity_poly.pdbx_strand_id
1 'polypeptide(L)'
;MVDAQTTDNQKFLGAGRSGQVFLIENQGDRVARKIFAGDKLTKLVHYIFLGAPNPYIWNEDIIQCAYYRRKILGDLVQYWFDAQLNVADAIATDWNQDQKAYQIDTEFVDGRGVALCQPFTRLRKRELPDLVHQIMLPLQQKLIEAGFDGLVWQAGKGNPVALNNFLLTDVEHNETNGKFNYYYAWIDLESGVPALAPLNFLKLFSYYIPMSIKHGQPLFDDVDTETLKRYLDRYNTEIAEKLGEEKRDEIAANIQDLEHYQSRWKSLKRVKRSIQYQLKKGKISQRQAEWYSNHIFRWYVRELVRAWQKILRLLVKLPIKIIEKLKKIQYRDVFTRVWKVLISQRYRLQFTKDIVSDRIDDWEDRTQLIPEEAEFLRSRLDREHASGYLVDFSIHVALKIIIQSLEFIVLPLLFALGIIDEIGFGILFVADGPIFRSVYTGYKSIQALTKGQEVPWIAFVIGLVPFVGTVAYPCQLAYSTAGKQGKIAKFIVYDTLTQLGKKIPIWGGEDTLTEHFFNQLAYKLIRFLNNYVGEQRQEVV
;
A
#
# COMPACT_ATOMS: atom_id res chain seq x y z
N MET A 1 6.32 -15.82 -12.16
CA MET A 1 5.42 -16.28 -11.10
C MET A 1 5.57 -17.78 -11.11
N VAL A 2 6.14 -18.32 -10.04
CA VAL A 2 6.21 -19.77 -9.85
C VAL A 2 5.01 -20.04 -8.97
N ASP A 3 4.08 -20.86 -9.46
CA ASP A 3 2.90 -21.27 -8.73
C ASP A 3 3.35 -21.92 -7.42
N ALA A 4 3.00 -21.28 -6.31
CA ALA A 4 3.14 -21.89 -5.00
C ALA A 4 2.10 -23.01 -4.94
N GLN A 5 2.57 -24.26 -4.92
CA GLN A 5 1.71 -25.41 -4.66
C GLN A 5 1.11 -25.24 -3.27
N THR A 6 -0.16 -24.87 -3.21
CA THR A 6 -0.99 -24.90 -2.01
C THR A 6 -1.21 -26.36 -1.63
N THR A 7 -0.64 -26.80 -0.52
CA THR A 7 -1.14 -27.99 0.21
C THR A 7 -2.58 -27.71 0.66
N ASP A 8 -3.46 -28.72 0.65
CA ASP A 8 -4.93 -28.59 0.79
C ASP A 8 -5.45 -27.74 1.97
N ASN A 9 -4.64 -27.47 3.01
CA ASN A 9 -5.02 -26.65 4.18
C ASN A 9 -4.40 -25.23 4.19
N GLN A 10 -3.84 -24.75 3.08
CA GLN A 10 -3.20 -23.42 3.00
C GLN A 10 -3.86 -22.53 1.94
N LYS A 11 -4.46 -21.41 2.36
CA LYS A 11 -5.03 -20.39 1.48
C LYS A 11 -4.14 -19.16 1.46
N PHE A 12 -3.70 -18.72 0.28
CA PHE A 12 -2.94 -17.47 0.15
C PHE A 12 -3.84 -16.26 0.46
N LEU A 13 -3.40 -15.40 1.39
CA LEU A 13 -4.11 -14.18 1.76
C LEU A 13 -3.56 -12.95 1.05
N GLY A 14 -2.25 -12.86 0.87
CA GLY A 14 -1.62 -11.69 0.26
C GLY A 14 -0.11 -11.66 0.37
N ALA A 15 0.49 -10.63 -0.23
CA ALA A 15 1.94 -10.42 -0.17
C ALA A 15 2.26 -8.95 0.13
N GLY A 16 3.07 -8.75 1.16
CA GLY A 16 3.65 -7.47 1.53
C GLY A 16 5.10 -7.34 1.07
N ARG A 17 5.78 -6.30 1.57
CA ARG A 17 7.20 -6.04 1.29
C ARG A 17 8.16 -6.97 2.03
N SER A 18 7.73 -7.45 3.20
CA SER A 18 8.48 -8.32 4.11
C SER A 18 8.26 -9.80 3.82
N GLY A 19 7.08 -10.19 3.32
CA GLY A 19 6.76 -11.59 3.07
C GLY A 19 5.38 -11.84 2.48
N GLN A 20 5.05 -13.13 2.36
CA GLN A 20 3.77 -13.65 1.89
C GLN A 20 2.99 -14.22 3.08
N VAL A 21 1.68 -14.02 3.10
CA VAL A 21 0.81 -14.44 4.20
C VAL A 21 -0.17 -15.50 3.70
N PHE A 22 -0.31 -16.56 4.47
CA PHE A 22 -1.18 -17.70 4.22
C PHE A 22 -2.07 -17.93 5.43
N LEU A 23 -3.35 -18.24 5.19
CA LEU A 23 -4.26 -18.78 6.17
C LEU A 23 -4.04 -20.29 6.25
N ILE A 24 -3.79 -20.78 7.45
CA ILE A 24 -3.71 -22.19 7.78
C ILE A 24 -4.94 -22.54 8.60
N GLU A 25 -5.75 -23.49 8.13
CA GLU A 25 -6.93 -23.96 8.85
C GLU A 25 -6.68 -25.39 9.35
N ASN A 26 -6.66 -25.57 10.67
CA ASN A 26 -6.47 -26.88 11.30
C ASN A 26 -7.54 -27.08 12.39
N GLN A 27 -8.47 -28.01 12.16
CA GLN A 27 -9.40 -28.53 13.18
C GLN A 27 -10.14 -27.45 14.02
N GLY A 28 -10.44 -26.29 13.44
CA GLY A 28 -11.15 -25.18 14.11
C GLY A 28 -10.26 -23.98 14.42
N ASP A 29 -8.95 -24.14 14.44
CA ASP A 29 -7.99 -23.04 14.64
C ASP A 29 -7.60 -22.42 13.30
N ARG A 30 -7.66 -21.08 13.23
CA ARG A 30 -7.25 -20.27 12.08
C ARG A 30 -5.97 -19.52 12.44
N VAL A 31 -4.91 -19.76 11.68
CA VAL A 31 -3.59 -19.16 11.90
C VAL A 31 -3.17 -18.39 10.66
N ALA A 32 -2.68 -17.17 10.84
CA ALA A 32 -2.02 -16.39 9.80
C ALA A 32 -0.51 -16.68 9.81
N ARG A 33 -0.04 -17.41 8.79
CA ARG A 33 1.38 -17.72 8.61
C ARG A 33 2.04 -16.73 7.66
N LYS A 34 2.99 -15.95 8.16
CA LYS A 34 3.80 -15.03 7.36
C LYS A 34 5.16 -15.66 7.06
N ILE A 35 5.42 -15.97 5.81
CA ILE A 35 6.72 -16.47 5.33
C ILE A 35 7.52 -15.30 4.77
N PHE A 36 8.72 -15.07 5.34
CA PHE A 36 9.54 -13.92 4.98
C PHE A 36 10.20 -14.13 3.62
N ALA A 37 9.65 -13.46 2.61
CA ALA A 37 10.13 -13.46 1.25
C ALA A 37 10.26 -12.02 0.76
N GLY A 38 11.49 -11.50 0.71
CA GLY A 38 11.71 -10.12 0.29
C GLY A 38 11.41 -9.89 -1.21
N ASP A 39 10.74 -8.78 -1.52
CA ASP A 39 10.65 -8.24 -2.87
C ASP A 39 12.06 -7.86 -3.43
N LYS A 40 12.19 -7.80 -4.76
CA LYS A 40 13.45 -7.47 -5.44
C LYS A 40 13.98 -6.09 -5.05
N LEU A 41 13.09 -5.09 -4.90
CA LEU A 41 13.49 -3.74 -4.53
C LEU A 41 13.97 -3.70 -3.08
N THR A 42 13.21 -4.30 -2.15
CA THR A 42 13.56 -4.34 -0.73
C THR A 42 14.85 -5.14 -0.49
N LYS A 43 15.08 -6.22 -1.25
CA LYS A 43 16.35 -6.96 -1.28
C LYS A 43 17.55 -6.08 -1.59
N LEU A 44 17.43 -5.14 -2.54
CA LEU A 44 18.53 -4.25 -2.91
C LEU A 44 18.84 -3.26 -1.79
N VAL A 45 17.80 -2.64 -1.22
CA VAL A 45 17.94 -1.71 -0.09
C VAL A 45 18.67 -2.40 1.08
N HIS A 46 18.22 -3.57 1.49
CA HIS A 46 18.88 -4.34 2.55
C HIS A 46 20.31 -4.74 2.20
N TYR A 47 20.61 -5.08 0.94
CA TYR A 47 21.98 -5.38 0.53
C TYR A 47 22.93 -4.19 0.70
N ILE A 48 22.45 -2.99 0.41
CA ILE A 48 23.21 -1.74 0.53
C ILE A 48 23.50 -1.42 2.00
N PHE A 49 22.53 -1.61 2.90
CA PHE A 49 22.68 -1.25 4.32
C PHE A 49 23.26 -2.37 5.18
N LEU A 50 22.77 -3.60 5.03
CA LEU A 50 23.08 -4.73 5.89
C LEU A 50 24.07 -5.72 5.27
N GLY A 51 24.36 -5.61 3.97
CA GLY A 51 25.22 -6.55 3.23
C GLY A 51 24.56 -7.89 2.91
N ALA A 52 23.28 -8.04 3.24
CA ALA A 52 22.44 -9.19 2.98
C ALA A 52 20.99 -8.72 2.74
N PRO A 53 20.12 -9.54 2.14
CA PRO A 53 18.68 -9.29 2.10
C PRO A 53 18.03 -9.16 3.48
N ASN A 54 16.73 -8.88 3.49
CA ASN A 54 15.92 -8.75 4.72
C ASN A 54 16.30 -9.85 5.74
N PRO A 55 16.76 -9.46 6.93
CA PRO A 55 17.29 -10.39 7.94
C PRO A 55 16.29 -11.43 8.42
N TYR A 56 14.99 -11.12 8.42
CA TYR A 56 13.93 -12.09 8.72
C TYR A 56 13.95 -13.31 7.80
N ILE A 57 14.58 -13.24 6.63
CA ILE A 57 14.65 -14.37 5.70
C ILE A 57 15.62 -15.46 6.21
N TRP A 58 16.63 -15.12 7.01
CA TRP A 58 17.79 -16.01 7.19
C TRP A 58 18.43 -16.01 8.57
N ASN A 59 18.11 -15.05 9.43
CA ASN A 59 18.64 -14.99 10.80
C ASN A 59 17.54 -15.43 11.78
N GLU A 60 17.89 -16.33 12.69
CA GLU A 60 16.97 -16.86 13.69
C GLU A 60 16.73 -15.85 14.82
N ASP A 61 17.81 -15.22 15.29
CA ASP A 61 17.75 -14.29 16.42
C ASP A 61 16.78 -13.14 16.12
N ILE A 62 16.76 -12.60 14.90
CA ILE A 62 15.84 -11.52 14.55
C ILE A 62 14.37 -11.98 14.48
N ILE A 63 14.12 -13.24 14.10
CA ILE A 63 12.78 -13.82 14.09
C ILE A 63 12.27 -14.01 15.51
N GLN A 64 13.15 -14.47 16.41
CA GLN A 64 12.87 -14.50 17.84
C GLN A 64 12.62 -13.08 18.38
N CYS A 65 13.41 -12.08 17.97
CA CYS A 65 13.12 -10.70 18.33
C CYS A 65 11.72 -10.24 17.88
N ALA A 66 11.23 -10.65 16.70
CA ALA A 66 9.87 -10.33 16.28
C ALA A 66 8.82 -11.04 17.14
N TYR A 67 9.03 -12.32 17.48
CA TYR A 67 8.16 -13.09 18.34
C TYR A 67 8.01 -12.43 19.73
N TYR A 68 9.11 -12.19 20.44
CA TYR A 68 9.07 -11.61 21.79
C TYR A 68 8.58 -10.17 21.80
N ARG A 69 8.94 -9.37 20.80
CA ARG A 69 8.42 -8.01 20.65
C ARG A 69 6.90 -8.01 20.50
N ARG A 70 6.34 -8.95 19.73
CA ARG A 70 4.89 -9.08 19.56
C ARG A 70 4.21 -9.55 20.85
N LYS A 71 4.80 -10.48 21.60
CA LYS A 71 4.32 -10.88 22.94
C LYS A 71 4.27 -9.70 23.90
N ILE A 72 5.39 -8.99 24.05
CA ILE A 72 5.47 -7.80 24.91
C ILE A 72 4.44 -6.74 24.49
N LEU A 73 4.31 -6.49 23.18
CA LEU A 73 3.35 -5.50 22.71
C LEU A 73 1.91 -5.93 22.82
N GLY A 74 1.60 -7.24 22.76
CA GLY A 74 0.25 -7.73 23.05
C GLY A 74 -0.22 -7.27 24.42
N ASP A 75 0.60 -7.50 25.45
CA ASP A 75 0.27 -7.12 26.81
C ASP A 75 0.34 -5.58 27.02
N LEU A 76 1.38 -4.91 26.53
CA LEU A 76 1.51 -3.45 26.70
C LEU A 76 0.44 -2.66 25.95
N VAL A 77 0.01 -3.12 24.77
CA VAL A 77 -1.07 -2.48 24.03
C VAL A 77 -2.40 -2.64 24.75
N GLN A 78 -2.68 -3.80 25.33
CA GLN A 78 -3.85 -4.00 26.20
C GLN A 78 -3.81 -3.04 27.39
N TYR A 79 -2.64 -2.83 27.99
CA TYR A 79 -2.45 -1.84 29.04
C TYR A 79 -2.72 -0.40 28.56
N TRP A 80 -2.24 -0.01 27.36
CA TRP A 80 -2.37 1.35 26.84
C TRP A 80 -3.75 1.71 26.29
N PHE A 81 -4.43 0.75 25.66
CA PHE A 81 -5.63 0.99 24.85
C PHE A 81 -6.86 0.19 25.28
N ASP A 82 -6.74 -0.64 26.32
CA ASP A 82 -7.82 -1.53 26.75
C ASP A 82 -8.30 -2.40 25.58
N ALA A 83 -9.61 -2.43 25.34
CA ALA A 83 -10.22 -3.16 24.23
C ALA A 83 -10.21 -2.39 22.90
N GLN A 84 -9.64 -1.18 22.81
CA GLN A 84 -9.68 -0.37 21.59
C GLN A 84 -8.65 -0.80 20.54
N LEU A 85 -7.52 -1.37 20.97
CA LEU A 85 -6.46 -1.89 20.12
C LEU A 85 -5.97 -3.22 20.67
N ASN A 86 -5.89 -4.24 19.82
CA ASN A 86 -5.27 -5.52 20.11
C ASN A 86 -4.08 -5.76 19.16
N VAL A 87 -3.12 -6.57 19.56
CA VAL A 87 -2.05 -7.06 18.68
C VAL A 87 -2.35 -8.51 18.38
N ALA A 88 -2.31 -8.91 17.10
CA ALA A 88 -2.49 -10.32 16.74
C ALA A 88 -1.38 -11.15 17.39
N ASP A 89 -1.74 -12.16 18.19
CA ASP A 89 -0.77 -12.85 19.04
C ASP A 89 0.27 -13.64 18.22
N ALA A 90 1.50 -13.73 18.73
CA ALA A 90 2.54 -14.56 18.15
C ALA A 90 2.38 -16.01 18.65
N ILE A 91 2.18 -16.97 17.75
CA ILE A 91 1.96 -18.37 18.14
C ILE A 91 3.28 -19.14 18.08
N ALA A 92 3.98 -19.08 16.95
CA ALA A 92 5.21 -19.84 16.75
C ALA A 92 6.11 -19.21 15.69
N THR A 93 7.37 -19.64 15.66
CA THR A 93 8.32 -19.34 14.59
C THR A 93 8.93 -20.64 14.09
N ASP A 94 9.22 -20.71 12.79
CA ASP A 94 9.79 -21.91 12.19
C ASP A 94 10.62 -21.58 10.94
N TRP A 95 11.36 -22.56 10.42
CA TRP A 95 12.06 -22.48 9.16
C TRP A 95 11.29 -23.23 8.07
N ASN A 96 10.81 -22.48 7.08
CA ASN A 96 10.19 -23.04 5.89
C ASN A 96 11.26 -23.58 4.93
N GLN A 97 11.34 -24.90 4.78
CA GLN A 97 12.35 -25.56 3.94
C GLN A 97 12.17 -25.26 2.44
N ASP A 98 10.92 -25.22 1.97
CA ASP A 98 10.61 -25.04 0.55
C ASP A 98 11.00 -23.65 0.05
N GLN A 99 10.63 -22.61 0.81
CA GLN A 99 10.98 -21.23 0.51
C GLN A 99 12.38 -20.84 1.02
N LYS A 100 13.02 -21.74 1.79
CA LYS A 100 14.29 -21.53 2.50
C LYS A 100 14.29 -20.24 3.29
N ALA A 101 13.23 -19.97 4.04
CA ALA A 101 13.06 -18.72 4.77
C ALA A 101 12.39 -18.98 6.11
N TYR A 102 12.63 -18.11 7.09
CA TYR A 102 11.85 -18.20 8.33
C TYR A 102 10.40 -17.77 8.09
N GLN A 103 9.54 -18.25 8.98
CA GLN A 103 8.13 -17.91 9.06
C GLN A 103 7.76 -17.58 10.51
N ILE A 104 6.72 -16.77 10.67
CA ILE A 104 6.05 -16.52 11.96
C ILE A 104 4.57 -16.83 11.78
N ASP A 105 4.03 -17.58 12.72
CA ASP A 105 2.62 -17.92 12.82
C ASP A 105 1.99 -16.99 13.86
N THR A 106 0.92 -16.33 13.48
CA THR A 106 0.16 -15.42 14.34
C THR A 106 -1.31 -15.79 14.37
N GLU A 107 -2.02 -15.30 15.38
CA GLU A 107 -3.47 -15.32 15.40
C GLU A 107 -4.03 -14.77 14.08
N PHE A 108 -5.01 -15.47 13.50
CA PHE A 108 -5.76 -14.94 12.37
C PHE A 108 -6.85 -13.99 12.88
N VAL A 109 -6.76 -12.73 12.47
CA VAL A 109 -7.78 -11.72 12.76
C VAL A 109 -8.74 -11.64 11.59
N ASP A 110 -10.01 -11.95 11.84
CA ASP A 110 -11.09 -11.77 10.86
C ASP A 110 -11.58 -10.32 10.88
N GLY A 111 -10.86 -9.45 10.16
CA GLY A 111 -11.14 -8.02 10.10
C GLY A 111 -10.96 -7.46 8.69
N ARG A 112 -11.31 -6.19 8.52
CA ARG A 112 -11.21 -5.48 7.23
C ARG A 112 -10.39 -4.21 7.33
N GLY A 113 -9.94 -3.70 6.19
CA GLY A 113 -9.38 -2.35 6.11
C GLY A 113 -10.40 -1.28 6.49
N VAL A 114 -9.89 -0.11 6.86
CA VAL A 114 -10.72 1.09 7.07
C VAL A 114 -11.41 1.49 5.76
N ALA A 115 -12.67 1.92 5.86
CA ALA A 115 -13.46 2.26 4.69
C ALA A 115 -12.94 3.52 3.97
N LEU A 116 -12.93 3.46 2.64
CA LEU A 116 -12.77 4.60 1.76
C LEU A 116 -14.03 5.48 1.78
N CYS A 117 -13.87 6.77 1.48
CA CYS A 117 -15.00 7.63 1.17
C CYS A 117 -15.67 7.14 -0.11
N GLN A 118 -16.98 6.91 -0.01
CA GLN A 118 -17.84 6.51 -1.11
C GLN A 118 -19.19 7.26 -1.09
N PRO A 119 -20.00 7.20 -2.17
CA PRO A 119 -21.18 8.06 -2.34
C PRO A 119 -22.30 7.87 -1.30
N PHE A 120 -22.27 6.79 -0.51
CA PHE A 120 -23.29 6.44 0.48
C PHE A 120 -22.87 6.80 1.92
N THR A 121 -21.58 7.04 2.14
CA THR A 121 -20.96 7.11 3.47
C THR A 121 -21.36 8.33 4.30
N ARG A 122 -22.27 8.15 5.26
CA ARG A 122 -22.37 9.00 6.47
C ARG A 122 -21.76 8.34 7.70
N LEU A 123 -21.85 7.02 7.82
CA LEU A 123 -21.53 6.27 9.04
C LEU A 123 -20.05 5.85 9.15
N ARG A 124 -19.47 5.24 8.11
CA ARG A 124 -18.06 4.77 8.10
C ARG A 124 -16.99 5.87 7.98
N LYS A 125 -17.41 7.14 7.88
CA LYS A 125 -16.51 8.27 7.67
C LYS A 125 -15.56 8.54 8.86
N ARG A 126 -15.91 8.05 10.05
CA ARG A 126 -15.14 8.24 11.28
C ARG A 126 -14.00 7.23 11.44
N GLU A 127 -14.07 6.08 10.79
CA GLU A 127 -13.10 4.99 10.92
C GLU A 127 -11.65 5.47 10.71
N LEU A 128 -11.37 6.21 9.63
CA LEU A 128 -10.01 6.69 9.36
C LEU A 128 -9.52 7.75 10.37
N PRO A 129 -10.27 8.84 10.65
CA PRO A 129 -9.89 9.77 11.71
C PRO A 129 -9.67 9.07 13.06
N ASP A 130 -10.50 8.09 13.41
CA ASP A 130 -10.41 7.36 14.67
C ASP A 130 -9.13 6.53 14.73
N LEU A 131 -8.84 5.72 13.70
CA LEU A 131 -7.60 4.97 13.61
C LEU A 131 -6.37 5.90 13.70
N VAL A 132 -6.37 7.02 12.98
CA VAL A 132 -5.20 7.91 12.97
C VAL A 132 -5.01 8.62 14.31
N HIS A 133 -6.06 9.26 14.84
CA HIS A 133 -5.93 10.18 15.97
C HIS A 133 -6.11 9.51 17.34
N GLN A 134 -6.93 8.44 17.42
CA GLN A 134 -7.17 7.75 18.68
C GLN A 134 -6.21 6.58 18.88
N ILE A 135 -5.71 5.97 17.80
CA ILE A 135 -4.84 4.79 17.87
C ILE A 135 -3.42 5.10 17.42
N MET A 136 -3.19 5.38 16.13
CA MET A 136 -1.83 5.44 15.56
C MET A 136 -0.96 6.53 16.18
N LEU A 137 -1.49 7.76 16.35
CA LEU A 137 -0.70 8.86 16.94
C LEU A 137 -0.38 8.63 18.42
N PRO A 138 -1.33 8.23 19.30
CA PRO A 138 -1.01 7.84 20.67
C PRO A 138 -0.08 6.64 20.75
N LEU A 139 -0.26 5.64 19.89
CA LEU A 139 0.58 4.44 19.83
C LEU A 139 2.02 4.81 19.49
N GLN A 140 2.24 5.72 18.53
CA GLN A 140 3.58 6.23 18.24
C GLN A 140 4.24 6.84 19.47
N GLN A 141 3.49 7.60 20.28
CA GLN A 141 4.03 8.20 21.51
C GLN A 141 4.38 7.13 22.56
N LYS A 142 3.48 6.16 22.77
CA LYS A 142 3.71 5.06 23.72
C LYS A 142 4.87 4.16 23.32
N LEU A 143 5.01 3.86 22.04
CA LEU A 143 6.15 3.11 21.51
C LEU A 143 7.47 3.84 21.78
N ILE A 144 7.52 5.17 21.56
CA ILE A 144 8.72 5.97 21.87
C ILE A 144 9.00 5.97 23.38
N GLU A 145 7.98 6.16 24.19
CA GLU A 145 8.09 6.19 25.66
C GLU A 145 8.63 4.87 26.22
N ALA A 146 8.17 3.74 25.67
CA ALA A 146 8.59 2.40 26.07
C ALA A 146 9.87 1.90 25.36
N GLY A 147 10.47 2.69 24.46
CA GLY A 147 11.74 2.33 23.82
C GLY A 147 11.64 1.49 22.54
N PHE A 148 10.46 1.32 21.96
CA PHE A 148 10.25 0.66 20.65
C PHE A 148 10.56 1.59 19.47
N ASP A 149 11.78 2.16 19.45
CA ASP A 149 12.19 3.22 18.52
C ASP A 149 11.96 2.87 17.04
N GLY A 150 12.18 1.62 16.69
CA GLY A 150 12.03 1.11 15.33
C GLY A 150 10.58 0.97 14.86
N LEU A 151 9.68 0.58 15.77
CA LEU A 151 8.32 0.18 15.44
C LEU A 151 7.39 1.36 15.21
N VAL A 152 7.81 2.55 15.60
CA VAL A 152 7.07 3.78 15.34
C VAL A 152 6.85 3.97 13.82
N TRP A 153 7.71 3.38 12.98
CA TRP A 153 7.53 3.26 11.53
C TRP A 153 6.30 2.41 11.15
N GLN A 154 6.06 1.30 11.85
CA GLN A 154 4.91 0.41 11.67
C GLN A 154 3.61 0.98 12.27
N ALA A 155 3.72 1.93 13.20
CA ALA A 155 2.60 2.74 13.69
C ALA A 155 2.36 4.01 12.85
N GLY A 156 3.08 4.20 11.74
CA GLY A 156 2.79 5.21 10.73
C GLY A 156 3.49 6.57 10.85
N LYS A 157 4.54 6.71 11.67
CA LYS A 157 5.29 7.97 11.78
C LYS A 157 6.01 8.33 10.48
N GLY A 158 5.34 9.09 9.63
CA GLY A 158 5.85 9.43 8.29
C GLY A 158 5.80 8.27 7.28
N ASN A 159 5.27 7.11 7.65
CA ASN A 159 5.09 5.96 6.76
C ASN A 159 3.60 5.77 6.44
N PRO A 160 3.10 6.20 5.27
CA PRO A 160 1.69 6.08 4.94
C PRO A 160 1.22 4.65 4.71
N VAL A 161 2.14 3.72 4.44
CA VAL A 161 1.80 2.32 4.19
C VAL A 161 1.31 1.64 5.47
N ALA A 162 1.82 2.05 6.64
CA ALA A 162 1.52 1.47 7.94
C ALA A 162 0.03 1.35 8.31
N LEU A 163 -0.86 2.08 7.64
CA LEU A 163 -2.30 1.95 7.84
C LEU A 163 -2.78 0.51 7.59
N ASN A 164 -2.18 -0.17 6.61
CA ASN A 164 -2.54 -1.54 6.26
C ASN A 164 -2.08 -2.59 7.28
N ASN A 165 -1.34 -2.18 8.31
CA ASN A 165 -1.00 -3.04 9.45
C ASN A 165 -2.17 -3.13 10.44
N PHE A 166 -3.23 -2.34 10.27
CA PHE A 166 -4.38 -2.30 11.17
C PHE A 166 -5.63 -2.79 10.45
N LEU A 167 -6.33 -3.73 11.09
CA LEU A 167 -7.66 -4.16 10.67
C LEU A 167 -8.70 -3.62 11.65
N LEU A 168 -9.86 -3.27 11.12
CA LEU A 168 -11.07 -3.01 11.88
C LEU A 168 -11.79 -4.34 12.10
N THR A 169 -12.13 -4.64 13.36
CA THR A 169 -12.93 -5.81 13.73
C THR A 169 -14.23 -5.35 14.38
N ASP A 170 -15.35 -5.88 13.91
CA ASP A 170 -16.68 -5.48 14.37
C ASP A 170 -17.05 -6.23 15.66
N VAL A 171 -17.42 -5.51 16.72
CA VAL A 171 -17.98 -6.06 17.97
C VAL A 171 -19.40 -5.54 18.12
N GLU A 172 -20.39 -6.30 17.64
CA GLU A 172 -21.84 -6.05 17.79
C GLU A 172 -22.36 -4.59 17.61
N HIS A 173 -23.20 -4.41 16.60
CA HIS A 173 -23.91 -3.15 16.34
C HIS A 173 -24.88 -2.81 17.48
N ASN A 174 -24.47 -1.94 18.40
CA ASN A 174 -25.35 -1.48 19.47
C ASN A 174 -26.20 -0.29 18.97
N GLU A 175 -27.34 -0.61 18.34
CA GLU A 175 -28.28 0.33 17.70
C GLU A 175 -28.80 1.43 18.62
N THR A 176 -28.71 1.24 19.94
CA THR A 176 -29.33 2.13 20.93
C THR A 176 -28.60 3.45 21.15
N ASN A 177 -27.29 3.54 20.86
CA ASN A 177 -26.50 4.73 21.17
C ASN A 177 -25.77 5.38 19.96
N GLY A 178 -25.90 4.81 18.75
CA GLY A 178 -25.21 5.31 17.56
C GLY A 178 -23.68 5.34 17.67
N LYS A 179 -23.12 4.59 18.63
CA LYS A 179 -21.67 4.35 18.77
C LYS A 179 -21.35 3.01 18.13
N PHE A 180 -20.43 3.04 17.17
CA PHE A 180 -19.83 1.81 16.67
C PHE A 180 -18.94 1.22 17.76
N ASN A 181 -19.20 -0.04 18.11
CA ASN A 181 -18.28 -0.85 18.89
C ASN A 181 -17.40 -1.60 17.87
N TYR A 182 -16.36 -0.95 17.39
CA TYR A 182 -15.27 -1.64 16.71
C TYR A 182 -14.00 -1.48 17.53
N TYR A 183 -13.10 -2.45 17.38
CA TYR A 183 -11.72 -2.31 17.82
C TYR A 183 -10.78 -2.48 16.64
N TYR A 184 -9.55 -2.03 16.84
CA TYR A 184 -8.49 -2.20 15.85
C TYR A 184 -7.59 -3.36 16.25
N ALA A 185 -7.16 -4.14 15.27
CA ALA A 185 -6.16 -5.17 15.45
C ALA A 185 -4.90 -4.79 14.68
N TRP A 186 -3.77 -4.69 15.36
CA TRP A 186 -2.46 -4.49 14.77
C TRP A 186 -1.86 -5.85 14.38
N ILE A 187 -1.87 -6.14 13.08
CA ILE A 187 -1.56 -7.47 12.54
C ILE A 187 -0.10 -7.61 12.06
N ASP A 188 0.57 -6.53 11.64
CA ASP A 188 1.95 -6.56 11.13
C ASP A 188 2.89 -5.61 11.89
N LEU A 189 3.90 -6.19 12.54
CA LEU A 189 4.92 -5.52 13.35
C LEU A 189 6.34 -5.71 12.79
N GLU A 190 6.49 -6.30 11.60
CA GLU A 190 7.79 -6.65 11.02
C GLU A 190 8.07 -5.89 9.72
N SER A 191 9.06 -5.00 9.78
CA SER A 191 9.42 -4.13 8.67
C SER A 191 9.97 -4.89 7.46
N GLY A 192 9.47 -4.52 6.28
CA GLY A 192 10.05 -4.97 5.01
C GLY A 192 11.33 -4.23 4.63
N VAL A 193 11.54 -3.01 5.15
CA VAL A 193 12.66 -2.12 4.84
C VAL A 193 13.03 -1.29 6.08
N PRO A 194 14.30 -0.85 6.22
CA PRO A 194 14.66 0.12 7.24
C PRO A 194 13.90 1.45 7.03
N ALA A 195 13.68 2.19 8.11
CA ALA A 195 12.86 3.40 8.16
C ALA A 195 13.57 4.62 7.52
N LEU A 196 13.84 4.53 6.21
CA LEU A 196 14.75 5.45 5.49
C LEU A 196 14.06 6.34 4.46
N ALA A 197 12.77 6.09 4.18
CA ALA A 197 12.02 6.85 3.18
C ALA A 197 10.63 7.29 3.68
N PRO A 198 10.54 8.00 4.83
CA PRO A 198 9.27 8.56 5.25
C PRO A 198 8.77 9.53 4.17
N LEU A 199 7.46 9.50 3.89
CA LEU A 199 6.82 10.49 3.03
C LEU A 199 7.02 11.90 3.59
N ASN A 200 6.97 12.04 4.92
CA ASN A 200 7.37 13.28 5.59
C ASN A 200 8.89 13.30 5.80
N PHE A 201 9.60 13.94 4.87
CA PHE A 201 11.06 14.08 4.91
C PHE A 201 11.58 14.70 6.21
N LEU A 202 10.83 15.59 6.87
CA LEU A 202 11.25 16.16 8.16
C LEU A 202 11.39 15.09 9.24
N LYS A 203 10.59 14.01 9.21
CA LYS A 203 10.70 12.90 10.16
C LYS A 203 11.97 12.07 9.95
N LEU A 204 12.54 12.08 8.74
CA LEU A 204 13.84 11.46 8.49
C LEU A 204 14.92 12.11 9.35
N PHE A 205 15.00 13.45 9.35
CA PHE A 205 16.02 14.19 10.09
C PHE A 205 15.71 14.36 11.57
N SER A 206 14.44 14.57 11.92
CA SER A 206 14.04 14.83 13.31
C SER A 206 13.94 13.57 14.17
N TYR A 207 13.85 12.38 13.57
CA TYR A 207 13.68 11.14 14.33
C TYR A 207 14.53 9.98 13.81
N TYR A 208 14.37 9.59 12.54
CA TYR A 208 14.97 8.34 12.04
C TYR A 208 16.49 8.36 11.95
N ILE A 209 17.10 9.46 11.51
CA ILE A 209 18.56 9.62 11.48
C ILE A 209 19.13 9.65 12.92
N PRO A 210 18.65 10.49 13.84
CA PRO A 210 19.09 10.47 15.25
C PRO A 210 18.99 9.08 15.89
N MET A 211 17.87 8.37 15.68
CA MET A 211 17.69 7.02 16.23
C MET A 211 18.61 6.00 15.55
N SER A 212 18.85 6.12 14.25
CA SER A 212 19.85 5.27 13.57
C SER A 212 21.26 5.47 14.15
N ILE A 213 21.61 6.70 14.55
CA ILE A 213 22.88 7.01 15.21
C ILE A 213 22.91 6.38 16.61
N LYS A 214 21.84 6.56 17.40
CA LYS A 214 21.70 5.94 18.74
C LYS A 214 21.92 4.42 18.70
N HIS A 215 21.33 3.75 17.70
CA HIS A 215 21.39 2.30 17.52
C HIS A 215 22.60 1.83 16.69
N GLY A 216 23.47 2.75 16.24
CA GLY A 216 24.69 2.47 15.48
C GLY A 216 24.48 1.87 14.09
N GLN A 217 23.25 1.86 13.56
CA GLN A 217 22.91 1.33 12.24
C GLN A 217 21.58 1.90 11.74
N PRO A 218 21.25 1.76 10.43
CA PRO A 218 19.96 2.19 9.92
C PRO A 218 18.80 1.60 10.73
N LEU A 219 17.92 2.49 11.22
CA LEU A 219 16.82 2.10 12.09
C LEU A 219 15.93 1.08 11.38
N PHE A 220 15.82 -0.10 11.97
CA PHE A 220 14.91 -1.14 11.59
C PHE A 220 13.92 -1.33 12.74
N ASP A 221 13.43 -2.54 13.00
CA ASP A 221 12.56 -2.80 14.14
C ASP A 221 13.32 -2.90 15.48
N ASP A 222 14.17 -1.91 15.73
CA ASP A 222 15.02 -1.77 16.91
C ASP A 222 14.21 -1.47 18.18
N VAL A 223 14.61 -2.07 19.31
CA VAL A 223 14.06 -1.81 20.64
C VAL A 223 15.19 -1.44 21.60
N ASP A 224 15.06 -0.33 22.31
CA ASP A 224 15.93 0.03 23.42
C ASP A 224 15.47 -0.72 24.69
N THR A 225 16.10 -1.87 24.95
CA THR A 225 15.71 -2.76 26.06
C THR A 225 15.98 -2.15 27.43
N GLU A 226 16.94 -1.23 27.56
CA GLU A 226 17.17 -0.51 28.81
C GLU A 226 16.05 0.48 29.09
N THR A 227 15.62 1.22 28.07
CA THR A 227 14.44 2.10 28.18
C THR A 227 13.17 1.31 28.45
N LEU A 228 13.00 0.15 27.83
CA LEU A 228 11.84 -0.73 28.06
C LEU A 228 11.80 -1.31 29.49
N LYS A 229 12.95 -1.73 30.04
CA LYS A 229 13.05 -2.15 31.45
C LYS A 229 12.67 -1.02 32.41
N ARG A 230 13.24 0.16 32.21
CA ARG A 230 12.91 1.36 33.02
C ARG A 230 11.44 1.76 32.90
N TYR A 231 10.84 1.55 31.72
CA TYR A 231 9.41 1.77 31.52
C TYR A 231 8.59 0.80 32.37
N LEU A 232 8.90 -0.49 32.32
CA LEU A 232 8.23 -1.51 33.13
C LEU A 232 8.38 -1.23 34.63
N ASP A 233 9.58 -0.86 35.09
CA ASP A 233 9.83 -0.52 36.50
C ASP A 233 9.01 0.69 36.96
N ARG A 234 8.90 1.72 36.09
CA ARG A 234 8.15 2.94 36.39
C ARG A 234 6.64 2.68 36.53
N TYR A 235 6.09 1.86 35.65
CA TYR A 235 4.66 1.57 35.60
C TYR A 235 4.31 0.21 36.22
N ASN A 236 5.21 -0.35 37.04
CA ASN A 236 5.11 -1.69 37.61
C ASN A 236 3.75 -1.92 38.32
N THR A 237 3.40 -1.03 39.24
CA THR A 237 2.14 -1.11 40.00
C THR A 237 0.92 -1.01 39.09
N GLU A 238 0.89 -0.04 38.18
CA GLU A 238 -0.23 0.20 37.28
C GLU A 238 -0.45 -0.99 36.32
N ILE A 239 0.64 -1.58 35.81
CA ILE A 239 0.59 -2.76 34.94
C ILE A 239 0.11 -3.98 35.72
N ALA A 240 0.63 -4.20 36.94
CA ALA A 240 0.21 -5.32 37.78
C ALA A 240 -1.26 -5.22 38.22
N GLU A 241 -1.74 -4.01 38.56
CA GLU A 241 -3.15 -3.77 38.89
C GLU A 241 -4.07 -4.03 37.69
N LYS A 242 -3.64 -3.66 36.47
CA LYS A 242 -4.48 -3.72 35.27
C LYS A 242 -4.44 -5.08 34.55
N LEU A 243 -3.27 -5.70 34.45
CA LEU A 243 -3.07 -6.96 33.71
C LEU A 243 -2.84 -8.17 34.63
N GLY A 244 -2.51 -7.95 35.90
CA GLY A 244 -2.11 -8.99 36.84
C GLY A 244 -0.60 -9.14 36.98
N GLU A 245 -0.18 -9.63 38.15
CA GLU A 245 1.24 -9.87 38.49
C GLU A 245 1.90 -10.88 37.54
N GLU A 246 1.19 -11.95 37.17
CA GLU A 246 1.69 -12.98 36.24
C GLU A 246 2.04 -12.38 34.87
N LYS A 247 1.15 -11.57 34.31
CA LYS A 247 1.38 -10.89 33.03
C LYS A 247 2.55 -9.92 33.07
N ARG A 248 2.70 -9.18 34.17
CA ARG A 248 3.88 -8.33 34.36
C ARG A 248 5.17 -9.15 34.33
N ASP A 249 5.20 -10.27 35.04
CA ASP A 249 6.39 -11.13 35.12
C ASP A 249 6.71 -11.77 33.77
N GLU A 250 5.69 -12.17 33.00
CA GLU A 250 5.83 -12.59 31.60
C GLU A 250 6.46 -11.50 30.74
N ILE A 251 6.01 -10.25 30.84
CA ILE A 251 6.60 -9.11 30.11
C ILE A 251 8.08 -8.98 30.48
N ALA A 252 8.42 -9.03 31.78
CA ALA A 252 9.79 -8.92 32.24
C ALA A 252 10.68 -10.04 31.68
N ALA A 253 10.20 -11.28 31.68
CA ALA A 253 10.91 -12.43 31.10
C ALA A 253 11.10 -12.28 29.58
N ASN A 254 10.04 -11.90 28.86
CA ASN A 254 10.10 -11.67 27.42
C ASN A 254 11.07 -10.54 27.04
N ILE A 255 11.22 -9.51 27.88
CA ILE A 255 12.22 -8.44 27.67
C ILE A 255 13.65 -8.99 27.76
N GLN A 256 13.93 -9.90 28.68
CA GLN A 256 15.23 -10.53 28.82
C GLN A 256 15.57 -11.38 27.58
N ASP A 257 14.61 -12.18 27.11
CA ASP A 257 14.78 -12.98 25.89
C ASP A 257 14.98 -12.07 24.66
N LEU A 258 14.18 -11.01 24.53
CA LEU A 258 14.33 -10.03 23.46
C LEU A 258 15.74 -9.41 23.46
N GLU A 259 16.25 -9.02 24.62
CA GLU A 259 17.61 -8.48 24.77
C GLU A 259 18.68 -9.50 24.36
N HIS A 260 18.53 -10.76 24.79
CA HIS A 260 19.43 -11.83 24.42
C HIS A 260 19.54 -11.98 22.89
N TYR A 261 18.42 -12.17 22.20
CA TYR A 261 18.41 -12.35 20.75
C TYR A 261 18.81 -11.08 20.01
N GLN A 262 18.40 -9.91 20.48
CA GLN A 262 18.74 -8.65 19.84
C GLN A 262 20.25 -8.40 19.92
N SER A 263 20.88 -8.66 21.06
CA SER A 263 22.34 -8.51 21.21
C SER A 263 23.11 -9.39 20.22
N ARG A 264 22.67 -10.64 20.03
CA ARG A 264 23.27 -11.61 19.09
C ARG A 264 23.13 -11.13 17.65
N TRP A 265 21.93 -10.75 17.23
CA TRP A 265 21.67 -10.20 15.89
C TRP A 265 22.53 -8.94 15.63
N LYS A 266 22.54 -8.01 16.58
CA LYS A 266 23.20 -6.71 16.44
C LYS A 266 24.72 -6.82 16.45
N SER A 267 25.28 -7.83 17.12
CA SER A 267 26.73 -8.12 17.10
C SER A 267 27.27 -8.52 15.72
N LEU A 268 26.41 -8.96 14.81
CA LEU A 268 26.83 -9.40 13.48
C LEU A 268 27.28 -8.24 12.61
N LYS A 269 28.56 -8.22 12.24
CA LYS A 269 29.09 -7.31 11.22
C LYS A 269 28.51 -7.61 9.85
N ARG A 270 28.43 -6.58 9.00
CA ARG A 270 27.94 -6.64 7.60
C ARG A 270 28.44 -7.85 6.80
N VAL A 271 29.74 -8.16 6.86
CA VAL A 271 30.33 -9.30 6.13
C VAL A 271 29.80 -10.63 6.64
N LYS A 272 29.75 -10.81 7.97
CA LYS A 272 29.22 -12.04 8.58
C LYS A 272 27.75 -12.25 8.22
N ARG A 273 26.95 -11.18 8.20
CA ARG A 273 25.54 -11.21 7.74
C ARG A 273 25.45 -11.75 6.31
N SER A 274 26.28 -11.23 5.41
CA SER A 274 26.35 -11.67 4.03
C SER A 274 26.71 -13.16 3.90
N ILE A 275 27.73 -13.61 4.63
CA ILE A 275 28.20 -15.01 4.62
C ILE A 275 27.11 -15.94 5.14
N GLN A 276 26.54 -15.65 6.32
CA GLN A 276 25.48 -16.46 6.94
C GLN A 276 24.26 -16.57 6.04
N TYR A 277 23.85 -15.47 5.38
CA TYR A 277 22.78 -15.51 4.39
C TYR A 277 23.07 -16.50 3.24
N GLN A 278 24.27 -16.46 2.66
CA GLN A 278 24.61 -17.36 1.55
C GLN A 278 24.71 -18.82 2.01
N LEU A 279 25.20 -19.05 3.24
CA LEU A 279 25.25 -20.38 3.88
C LEU A 279 23.84 -20.93 4.09
N LYS A 280 22.94 -20.16 4.72
CA LYS A 280 21.54 -20.54 4.95
C LYS A 280 20.79 -20.81 3.64
N LYS A 281 21.13 -20.10 2.56
CA LYS A 281 20.58 -20.37 1.22
C LYS A 281 21.25 -21.56 0.50
N GLY A 282 22.21 -22.25 1.12
CA GLY A 282 22.91 -23.41 0.57
C GLY A 282 23.86 -23.08 -0.59
N LYS A 283 24.28 -21.81 -0.73
CA LYS A 283 25.16 -21.35 -1.82
C LYS A 283 26.65 -21.44 -1.48
N ILE A 284 26.95 -21.72 -0.22
CA ILE A 284 28.27 -22.07 0.28
C ILE A 284 28.14 -23.17 1.30
N SER A 285 29.19 -23.97 1.45
CA SER A 285 29.30 -24.93 2.54
C SER A 285 29.79 -24.25 3.83
N GLN A 286 29.65 -24.97 4.96
CA GLN A 286 30.15 -24.53 6.26
C GLN A 286 31.66 -24.21 6.22
N ARG A 287 32.46 -25.10 5.62
CA ARG A 287 33.91 -24.90 5.43
C ARG A 287 34.23 -23.63 4.65
N GLN A 288 33.46 -23.34 3.60
CA GLN A 288 33.63 -22.10 2.83
C GLN A 288 33.26 -20.86 3.65
N ALA A 289 32.19 -20.93 4.45
CA ALA A 289 31.78 -19.83 5.32
C ALA A 289 32.86 -19.48 6.35
N GLU A 290 33.49 -20.49 6.96
CA GLU A 290 34.61 -20.33 7.89
C GLU A 290 35.83 -19.71 7.18
N TRP A 291 36.18 -20.23 6.00
CA TRP A 291 37.30 -19.70 5.21
C TRP A 291 37.10 -18.23 4.84
N TYR A 292 35.91 -17.85 4.35
CA TYR A 292 35.59 -16.46 3.98
C TYR A 292 35.50 -15.54 5.21
N SER A 293 35.15 -16.07 6.38
CA SER A 293 35.16 -15.31 7.62
C SER A 293 36.58 -14.87 8.01
N ASN A 294 37.59 -15.66 7.65
CA ASN A 294 39.01 -15.32 7.84
C ASN A 294 39.60 -14.52 6.65
N HIS A 295 38.95 -14.53 5.48
CA HIS A 295 39.45 -13.89 4.24
C HIS A 295 38.44 -12.88 3.68
N ILE A 296 38.18 -11.81 4.43
CA ILE A 296 37.13 -10.81 4.14
C ILE A 296 37.26 -10.18 2.74
N PHE A 297 38.48 -9.84 2.28
CA PHE A 297 38.68 -9.25 0.95
C PHE A 297 38.25 -10.20 -0.17
N ARG A 298 38.50 -11.50 -0.02
CA ARG A 298 38.10 -12.53 -1.00
C ARG A 298 36.58 -12.67 -1.06
N TRP A 299 35.88 -12.44 0.06
CA TRP A 299 34.42 -12.39 0.09
C TRP A 299 33.88 -11.24 -0.77
N TYR A 300 34.42 -10.02 -0.58
CA TYR A 300 33.98 -8.85 -1.34
C TYR A 300 34.22 -9.01 -2.84
N VAL A 301 35.40 -9.51 -3.24
CA VAL A 301 35.70 -9.79 -4.66
C VAL A 301 34.67 -10.77 -5.25
N ARG A 302 34.33 -11.83 -4.52
CA ARG A 302 33.31 -12.79 -4.97
C ARG A 302 31.94 -12.15 -5.15
N GLU A 303 31.50 -11.34 -4.19
CA GLU A 303 30.19 -10.68 -4.26
C GLU A 303 30.14 -9.61 -5.37
N LEU A 304 31.25 -8.90 -5.63
CA LEU A 304 31.37 -7.99 -6.76
C LEU A 304 31.27 -8.71 -8.11
N VAL A 305 32.04 -9.80 -8.29
CA VAL A 305 31.99 -10.62 -9.51
C VAL A 305 30.57 -11.15 -9.74
N ARG A 306 29.90 -11.62 -8.68
CA ARG A 306 28.51 -12.09 -8.75
C ARG A 306 27.52 -10.98 -9.11
N ALA A 307 27.69 -9.79 -8.54
CA ALA A 307 26.85 -8.64 -8.88
C ALA A 307 27.04 -8.25 -10.36
N TRP A 308 28.28 -8.19 -10.82
CA TRP A 308 28.62 -7.89 -12.22
C TRP A 308 28.01 -8.89 -13.20
N GLN A 309 28.12 -10.20 -12.92
CA GLN A 309 27.50 -11.24 -13.73
C GLN A 309 25.97 -11.11 -13.80
N LYS A 310 25.32 -10.68 -12.71
CA LYS A 310 23.86 -10.41 -12.72
C LYS A 310 23.51 -9.20 -13.57
N ILE A 311 24.28 -8.11 -13.47
CA ILE A 311 24.07 -6.90 -14.26
C ILE A 311 24.21 -7.20 -15.75
N LEU A 312 25.28 -7.89 -16.16
CA LEU A 312 25.49 -8.32 -17.54
C LEU A 312 24.32 -9.17 -18.07
N ARG A 313 23.87 -10.16 -17.29
CA ARG A 313 22.70 -10.97 -17.67
C ARG A 313 21.42 -10.14 -17.78
N LEU A 314 21.25 -9.12 -16.95
CA LEU A 314 20.08 -8.25 -16.97
C LEU A 314 20.11 -7.33 -18.20
N LEU A 315 21.27 -6.76 -18.53
CA LEU A 315 21.45 -5.95 -19.74
C LEU A 315 21.14 -6.72 -21.03
N VAL A 316 21.43 -8.03 -21.07
CA VAL A 316 21.10 -8.86 -22.25
C VAL A 316 19.66 -9.36 -22.22
N LYS A 317 19.17 -9.84 -21.06
CA LYS A 317 17.84 -10.48 -20.98
C LYS A 317 16.69 -9.47 -20.91
N LEU A 318 16.90 -8.28 -20.37
CA LEU A 318 15.84 -7.29 -20.23
C LEU A 318 15.34 -6.80 -21.62
N PRO A 319 16.20 -6.41 -22.57
CA PRO A 319 15.75 -6.06 -23.92
C PRO A 319 15.03 -7.22 -24.61
N ILE A 320 15.57 -8.44 -24.53
CA ILE A 320 14.94 -9.63 -25.14
C ILE A 320 13.54 -9.86 -24.55
N LYS A 321 13.39 -9.79 -23.21
CA LYS A 321 12.08 -9.93 -22.57
C LYS A 321 11.10 -8.83 -22.93
N ILE A 322 11.58 -7.59 -23.06
CA ILE A 322 10.75 -6.46 -23.50
C ILE A 322 10.27 -6.73 -24.93
N ILE A 323 11.17 -7.12 -25.84
CA ILE A 323 10.85 -7.46 -27.24
C ILE A 323 9.86 -8.64 -27.30
N GLU A 324 10.09 -9.71 -26.54
CA GLU A 324 9.17 -10.86 -26.48
C GLU A 324 7.79 -10.47 -25.94
N LYS A 325 7.74 -9.63 -24.90
CA LYS A 325 6.48 -9.15 -24.33
C LYS A 325 5.74 -8.26 -25.32
N LEU A 326 6.44 -7.37 -26.00
CA LEU A 326 5.89 -6.53 -27.07
C LEU A 326 5.34 -7.39 -28.22
N LYS A 327 6.10 -8.39 -28.70
CA LYS A 327 5.65 -9.31 -29.75
C LYS A 327 4.39 -10.10 -29.40
N LYS A 328 4.15 -10.38 -28.12
CA LYS A 328 2.95 -11.09 -27.65
C LYS A 328 1.69 -10.20 -27.61
N ILE A 329 1.84 -8.88 -27.70
CA ILE A 329 0.70 -7.97 -27.75
C ILE A 329 0.08 -8.09 -29.13
N GLN A 330 -1.19 -8.48 -29.20
CA GLN A 330 -1.97 -8.43 -30.43
C GLN A 330 -2.35 -6.97 -30.73
N TYR A 331 -1.38 -6.19 -31.24
CA TYR A 331 -1.54 -4.76 -31.50
C TYR A 331 -2.75 -4.45 -32.37
N ARG A 332 -3.05 -5.33 -33.33
CA ARG A 332 -4.25 -5.21 -34.18
C ARG A 332 -5.53 -5.28 -33.35
N ASP A 333 -5.63 -6.19 -32.38
CA ASP A 333 -6.82 -6.33 -31.56
C ASP A 333 -6.95 -5.19 -30.55
N VAL A 334 -5.84 -4.76 -29.95
CA VAL A 334 -5.82 -3.57 -29.08
C VAL A 334 -6.27 -2.34 -29.86
N PHE A 335 -5.69 -2.10 -31.04
CA PHE A 335 -6.05 -0.97 -31.89
C PHE A 335 -7.50 -1.07 -32.36
N THR A 336 -7.96 -2.25 -32.78
CA THR A 336 -9.35 -2.45 -33.23
C THR A 336 -10.34 -2.19 -32.10
N ARG A 337 -10.02 -2.63 -30.86
CA ARG A 337 -10.85 -2.35 -29.69
C ARG A 337 -10.88 -0.86 -29.37
N VAL A 338 -9.72 -0.19 -29.32
CA VAL A 338 -9.62 1.26 -29.10
C VAL A 338 -10.38 2.05 -30.17
N TRP A 339 -10.22 1.67 -31.44
CA TRP A 339 -10.91 2.29 -32.58
C TRP A 339 -12.42 2.11 -32.51
N LYS A 340 -12.89 0.90 -32.12
CA LYS A 340 -14.30 0.64 -31.86
C LYS A 340 -14.85 1.51 -30.72
N VAL A 341 -14.08 1.76 -29.65
CA VAL A 341 -14.46 2.72 -28.60
C VAL A 341 -14.54 4.14 -29.16
N LEU A 342 -13.62 4.57 -30.02
CA LEU A 342 -13.67 5.94 -30.56
C LEU A 342 -14.85 6.18 -31.50
N ILE A 343 -15.26 5.18 -32.28
CA ILE A 343 -16.27 5.35 -33.34
C ILE A 343 -17.66 4.88 -32.91
N SER A 344 -17.78 3.73 -32.24
CA SER A 344 -19.08 3.10 -31.98
C SER A 344 -19.65 3.51 -30.62
N GLN A 345 -20.77 4.22 -30.63
CA GLN A 345 -21.49 4.59 -29.41
C GLN A 345 -21.93 3.36 -28.60
N ARG A 346 -22.48 2.32 -29.25
CA ARG A 346 -22.91 1.10 -28.56
C ARG A 346 -21.74 0.39 -27.86
N TYR A 347 -20.58 0.35 -28.51
CA TYR A 347 -19.38 -0.25 -27.93
C TYR A 347 -18.82 0.57 -26.76
N ARG A 348 -18.81 1.91 -26.86
CA ARG A 348 -18.42 2.80 -25.74
C ARG A 348 -19.21 2.53 -24.48
N LEU A 349 -20.53 2.43 -24.65
CA LEU A 349 -21.45 2.24 -23.55
C LEU A 349 -21.19 0.92 -22.83
N GLN A 350 -21.11 -0.19 -23.57
CA GLN A 350 -20.77 -1.49 -22.99
C GLN A 350 -19.38 -1.47 -22.31
N PHE A 351 -18.37 -0.92 -22.98
CA PHE A 351 -17.01 -0.82 -22.43
C PHE A 351 -16.95 -0.06 -21.11
N THR A 352 -17.71 1.04 -20.97
CA THR A 352 -17.78 1.79 -19.70
C THR A 352 -18.58 1.05 -18.64
N LYS A 353 -19.65 0.34 -19.02
CA LYS A 353 -20.38 -0.51 -18.08
C LYS A 353 -19.46 -1.57 -17.50
N ASP A 354 -18.74 -2.29 -18.36
CA ASP A 354 -17.84 -3.37 -17.94
C ASP A 354 -16.76 -2.81 -17.00
N ILE A 355 -16.09 -1.71 -17.38
CA ILE A 355 -15.08 -1.08 -16.52
C ILE A 355 -15.68 -0.67 -15.18
N VAL A 356 -16.79 0.06 -15.15
CA VAL A 356 -17.34 0.57 -13.90
C VAL A 356 -17.86 -0.58 -13.03
N SER A 357 -18.43 -1.63 -13.62
CA SER A 357 -18.84 -2.84 -12.92
C SER A 357 -17.65 -3.54 -12.27
N ASP A 358 -16.58 -3.79 -13.02
CA ASP A 358 -15.35 -4.40 -12.50
C ASP A 358 -14.77 -3.59 -11.32
N ARG A 359 -14.91 -2.26 -11.35
CA ARG A 359 -14.49 -1.38 -10.24
C ARG A 359 -15.42 -1.46 -9.04
N ILE A 360 -16.73 -1.62 -9.24
CA ILE A 360 -17.68 -1.84 -8.14
C ILE A 360 -17.37 -3.19 -7.47
N ASP A 361 -17.12 -4.22 -8.26
CA ASP A 361 -16.77 -5.56 -7.80
C ASP A 361 -15.46 -5.52 -6.98
N ASP A 362 -14.41 -4.84 -7.47
CA ASP A 362 -13.14 -4.62 -6.72
C ASP A 362 -13.35 -3.92 -5.37
N TRP A 363 -14.33 -3.01 -5.26
CA TRP A 363 -14.64 -2.36 -3.99
C TRP A 363 -15.49 -3.24 -3.06
N GLU A 364 -16.40 -4.05 -3.59
CA GLU A 364 -17.18 -5.03 -2.81
C GLU A 364 -16.29 -6.15 -2.28
N ASP A 365 -15.43 -6.73 -3.13
CA ASP A 365 -14.48 -7.79 -2.76
C ASP A 365 -13.52 -7.33 -1.64
N ARG A 366 -13.17 -6.03 -1.65
CA ARG A 366 -12.35 -5.40 -0.61
C ARG A 366 -13.15 -4.93 0.61
N THR A 367 -14.46 -5.21 0.68
CA THR A 367 -15.39 -4.77 1.73
C THR A 367 -15.51 -3.23 1.90
N GLN A 368 -15.07 -2.49 0.88
CA GLN A 368 -15.15 -1.02 0.82
C GLN A 368 -16.58 -0.55 0.53
N LEU A 369 -17.36 -1.38 -0.17
CA LEU A 369 -18.81 -1.27 -0.32
C LEU A 369 -19.48 -2.48 0.35
N ILE A 370 -20.63 -2.26 0.99
CA ILE A 370 -21.51 -3.38 1.38
C ILE A 370 -22.28 -3.89 0.16
N PRO A 371 -22.75 -5.16 0.18
CA PRO A 371 -23.47 -5.75 -0.96
C PRO A 371 -24.65 -4.90 -1.44
N GLU A 372 -25.39 -4.28 -0.52
CA GLU A 372 -26.55 -3.43 -0.85
C GLU A 372 -26.14 -2.14 -1.59
N GLU A 373 -25.00 -1.56 -1.22
CA GLU A 373 -24.46 -0.37 -1.88
C GLU A 373 -23.91 -0.70 -3.27
N ALA A 374 -23.23 -1.85 -3.40
CA ALA A 374 -22.72 -2.35 -4.67
C ALA A 374 -23.87 -2.66 -5.64
N GLU A 375 -24.90 -3.38 -5.19
CA GLU A 375 -26.11 -3.66 -5.98
C GLU A 375 -26.83 -2.36 -6.38
N PHE A 376 -26.92 -1.38 -5.47
CA PHE A 376 -27.48 -0.07 -5.81
C PHE A 376 -26.68 0.60 -6.94
N LEU A 377 -25.34 0.58 -6.89
CA LEU A 377 -24.52 1.16 -7.96
C LEU A 377 -24.72 0.41 -9.28
N ARG A 378 -24.73 -0.93 -9.28
CA ARG A 378 -24.97 -1.73 -10.49
C ARG A 378 -26.33 -1.41 -11.12
N SER A 379 -27.40 -1.39 -10.32
CA SER A 379 -28.75 -1.07 -10.80
C SER A 379 -28.87 0.35 -11.36
N ARG A 380 -28.08 1.31 -10.82
CA ARG A 380 -28.01 2.68 -11.33
C ARG A 380 -27.19 2.79 -12.60
N LEU A 381 -26.09 2.06 -12.70
CA LEU A 381 -25.27 2.00 -13.90
C LEU A 381 -26.12 1.56 -15.10
N ASP A 382 -27.01 0.58 -14.92
CA ASP A 382 -27.93 0.12 -15.96
C ASP A 382 -28.94 1.19 -16.39
N ARG A 383 -29.44 1.99 -15.45
CA ARG A 383 -30.41 3.07 -15.72
C ARG A 383 -29.77 4.32 -16.32
N GLU A 384 -28.55 4.65 -15.90
CA GLU A 384 -27.79 5.82 -16.35
C GLU A 384 -26.94 5.53 -17.60
N HIS A 385 -26.93 4.28 -18.08
CA HIS A 385 -26.14 3.79 -19.20
C HIS A 385 -26.35 4.56 -20.52
N ALA A 386 -27.44 5.30 -20.69
CA ALA A 386 -27.70 6.13 -21.88
C ALA A 386 -27.19 7.59 -21.75
N SER A 387 -26.62 7.97 -20.61
CA SER A 387 -26.23 9.34 -20.33
C SER A 387 -24.98 9.78 -21.11
N GLY A 388 -25.00 11.04 -21.61
CA GLY A 388 -23.90 11.58 -22.42
C GLY A 388 -22.54 11.64 -21.70
N TYR A 389 -22.53 11.74 -20.37
CA TYR A 389 -21.29 11.84 -19.60
C TYR A 389 -20.50 10.52 -19.56
N LEU A 390 -21.17 9.37 -19.48
CA LEU A 390 -20.50 8.06 -19.49
C LEU A 390 -19.82 7.82 -20.84
N VAL A 391 -20.46 8.24 -21.93
CA VAL A 391 -19.89 8.20 -23.29
C VAL A 391 -18.62 9.05 -23.38
N ASP A 392 -18.66 10.27 -22.84
CA ASP A 392 -17.52 11.20 -22.89
C ASP A 392 -16.37 10.73 -21.98
N PHE A 393 -16.68 10.10 -20.84
CA PHE A 393 -15.71 9.40 -20.00
C PHE A 393 -15.02 8.25 -20.74
N SER A 394 -15.76 7.40 -21.47
CA SER A 394 -15.16 6.30 -22.26
C SER A 394 -14.11 6.79 -23.24
N ILE A 395 -14.36 7.95 -23.86
CA ILE A 395 -13.46 8.54 -24.85
C ILE A 395 -12.17 9.02 -24.17
N HIS A 396 -12.24 9.60 -22.97
CA HIS A 396 -11.05 9.99 -22.22
C HIS A 396 -10.20 8.79 -21.82
N VAL A 397 -10.85 7.70 -21.40
CA VAL A 397 -10.16 6.44 -21.08
C VAL A 397 -9.48 5.85 -22.33
N ALA A 398 -10.18 5.83 -23.48
CA ALA A 398 -9.61 5.34 -24.74
C ALA A 398 -8.44 6.20 -25.24
N LEU A 399 -8.58 7.53 -25.18
CA LEU A 399 -7.52 8.47 -25.52
C LEU A 399 -6.28 8.25 -24.64
N LYS A 400 -6.45 7.94 -23.35
CA LYS A 400 -5.32 7.64 -22.46
C LYS A 400 -4.49 6.45 -22.96
N ILE A 401 -5.10 5.41 -23.51
CA ILE A 401 -4.37 4.25 -24.07
C ILE A 401 -3.52 4.67 -25.28
N ILE A 402 -4.06 5.55 -26.13
CA ILE A 402 -3.36 6.08 -27.30
C ILE A 402 -2.19 6.98 -26.84
N ILE A 403 -2.46 7.87 -25.89
CA ILE A 403 -1.47 8.81 -25.34
C ILE A 403 -0.34 8.03 -24.68
N GLN A 404 -0.62 7.04 -23.84
CA GLN A 404 0.42 6.17 -23.27
C GLN A 404 1.24 5.46 -24.36
N SER A 405 0.62 5.06 -25.47
CA SER A 405 1.37 4.47 -26.59
C SER A 405 2.30 5.51 -27.24
N LEU A 406 1.88 6.77 -27.35
CA LEU A 406 2.72 7.88 -27.81
C LEU A 406 3.86 8.16 -26.81
N GLU A 407 3.56 8.29 -25.51
CA GLU A 407 4.49 8.58 -24.42
C GLU A 407 5.61 7.54 -24.30
N PHE A 408 5.28 6.25 -24.44
CA PHE A 408 6.22 5.16 -24.18
C PHE A 408 6.84 4.53 -25.42
N ILE A 409 6.35 4.84 -26.62
CA ILE A 409 6.89 4.30 -27.88
C ILE A 409 7.39 5.41 -28.78
N VAL A 410 6.53 6.39 -29.07
CA VAL A 410 6.84 7.42 -30.08
C VAL A 410 7.80 8.45 -29.52
N LEU A 411 7.54 9.04 -28.35
CA LEU A 411 8.44 10.04 -27.76
C LEU A 411 9.85 9.49 -27.50
N PRO A 412 10.04 8.27 -26.93
CA PRO A 412 11.38 7.72 -26.72
C PRO A 412 12.10 7.41 -28.04
N LEU A 413 11.36 7.02 -29.08
CA LEU A 413 11.92 6.81 -30.41
C LEU A 413 12.37 8.13 -31.05
N LEU A 414 11.54 9.18 -30.95
CA LEU A 414 11.89 10.52 -31.45
C LEU A 414 13.11 11.08 -30.71
N PHE A 415 13.20 10.87 -29.39
CA PHE A 415 14.37 11.23 -28.59
C PHE A 415 15.61 10.43 -28.99
N ALA A 416 15.48 9.10 -29.14
CA ALA A 416 16.58 8.23 -29.55
C ALA A 416 17.10 8.52 -30.98
N LEU A 417 16.22 9.01 -31.87
CA LEU A 417 16.57 9.46 -33.22
C LEU A 417 17.15 10.89 -33.25
N GLY A 418 17.22 11.58 -32.10
CA GLY A 418 17.73 12.94 -32.00
C GLY A 418 16.80 14.01 -32.60
N ILE A 419 15.53 13.69 -32.83
CA ILE A 419 14.53 14.60 -33.40
C ILE A 419 14.04 15.60 -32.35
N ILE A 420 14.01 15.19 -31.08
CA ILE A 420 13.67 16.03 -29.93
C ILE A 420 14.79 15.96 -28.90
N ASP A 421 15.02 17.07 -28.20
CA ASP A 421 15.99 17.18 -27.12
C ASP A 421 15.38 16.74 -25.77
N GLU A 422 16.20 16.73 -24.71
CA GLU A 422 15.78 16.30 -23.36
C GLU A 422 14.63 17.15 -22.80
N ILE A 423 14.68 18.46 -23.07
CA ILE A 423 13.67 19.42 -22.63
C ILE A 423 12.36 19.20 -23.41
N GLY A 424 12.43 19.06 -24.73
CA GLY A 424 11.28 18.78 -25.59
C GLY A 424 10.63 17.44 -25.26
N PHE A 425 11.42 16.40 -24.97
CA PHE A 425 10.92 15.11 -24.49
C PHE A 425 10.18 15.27 -23.15
N GLY A 426 10.77 15.97 -22.17
CA GLY A 426 10.15 16.21 -20.87
C GLY A 426 8.84 17.00 -20.95
N ILE A 427 8.78 18.04 -21.78
CA ILE A 427 7.57 18.85 -21.98
C ILE A 427 6.47 18.03 -22.66
N LEU A 428 6.79 17.33 -23.76
CA LEU A 428 5.80 16.53 -24.50
C LEU A 428 5.25 15.40 -23.64
N PHE A 429 6.09 14.74 -22.84
CA PHE A 429 5.69 13.65 -21.95
C PHE A 429 4.73 14.10 -20.82
N VAL A 430 4.73 15.38 -20.45
CA VAL A 430 3.82 15.93 -19.42
C VAL A 430 2.59 16.58 -20.05
N ALA A 431 2.74 17.20 -21.23
CA ALA A 431 1.72 18.05 -21.84
C ALA A 431 0.80 17.33 -22.84
N ASP A 432 1.20 16.20 -23.41
CA ASP A 432 0.42 15.49 -24.43
C ASP A 432 -0.98 15.07 -23.92
N GLY A 433 -1.06 14.52 -22.70
CA GLY A 433 -2.30 14.16 -22.01
C GLY A 433 -3.31 15.33 -21.93
N PRO A 434 -2.94 16.44 -21.29
CA PRO A 434 -3.74 17.67 -21.27
C PRO A 434 -4.12 18.19 -22.66
N ILE A 435 -3.22 18.19 -23.65
CA ILE A 435 -3.49 18.72 -24.99
C ILE A 435 -4.64 17.96 -25.67
N PHE A 436 -4.55 16.63 -25.78
CA PHE A 436 -5.57 15.82 -26.46
C PHE A 436 -6.96 15.95 -25.80
N ARG A 437 -7.00 15.99 -24.47
CA ARG A 437 -8.25 16.14 -23.71
C ARG A 437 -8.84 17.54 -23.84
N SER A 438 -8.00 18.57 -23.89
CA SER A 438 -8.44 19.96 -24.09
C SER A 438 -9.01 20.18 -25.49
N VAL A 439 -8.40 19.58 -26.51
CA VAL A 439 -8.93 19.62 -27.89
C VAL A 439 -10.31 18.96 -27.95
N TYR A 440 -10.46 17.77 -27.38
CA TYR A 440 -11.75 17.06 -27.35
C TYR A 440 -12.82 17.82 -26.55
N THR A 441 -12.47 18.29 -25.35
CA THR A 441 -13.40 19.03 -24.49
C THR A 441 -13.77 20.38 -25.10
N GLY A 442 -12.82 21.07 -25.75
CA GLY A 442 -13.06 22.30 -26.49
C GLY A 442 -14.03 22.09 -27.67
N TYR A 443 -13.87 21.02 -28.45
CA TYR A 443 -14.84 20.64 -29.48
C TYR A 443 -16.25 20.44 -28.90
N LYS A 444 -16.35 19.78 -27.73
CA LYS A 444 -17.63 19.55 -27.05
C LYS A 444 -18.23 20.84 -26.48
N SER A 445 -17.41 21.77 -26.00
CA SER A 445 -17.86 23.11 -25.59
C SER A 445 -18.44 23.89 -26.76
N ILE A 446 -17.81 23.84 -27.94
CA ILE A 446 -18.34 24.45 -29.16
C ILE A 446 -19.65 23.76 -29.58
N GLN A 447 -19.72 22.44 -29.48
CA GLN A 447 -20.94 21.68 -29.76
C GLN A 447 -22.09 22.04 -28.79
N ALA A 448 -21.78 22.25 -27.51
CA ALA A 448 -22.77 22.66 -26.51
C ALA A 448 -23.30 24.08 -26.79
N LEU A 449 -22.39 25.02 -27.09
CA LEU A 449 -22.74 26.39 -27.48
C LEU A 449 -23.65 26.43 -28.71
N THR A 450 -23.32 25.64 -29.74
CA THR A 450 -24.13 25.57 -30.97
C THR A 450 -25.50 24.92 -30.80
N LYS A 451 -25.67 24.11 -29.74
CA LYS A 451 -26.95 23.44 -29.40
C LYS A 451 -27.72 24.12 -28.26
N GLY A 452 -27.23 25.26 -27.75
CA GLY A 452 -27.83 25.96 -26.61
C GLY A 452 -27.81 25.17 -25.30
N GLN A 453 -26.84 24.25 -25.14
CA GLN A 453 -26.66 23.45 -23.92
C GLN A 453 -25.63 24.08 -22.99
N GLU A 454 -25.65 23.71 -21.71
CA GLU A 454 -24.64 24.14 -20.75
C GLU A 454 -23.23 23.73 -21.20
N VAL A 455 -22.31 24.70 -21.19
CA VAL A 455 -20.92 24.49 -21.56
C VAL A 455 -20.20 23.73 -20.43
N PRO A 456 -19.46 22.66 -20.72
CA PRO A 456 -18.83 21.82 -19.70
C PRO A 456 -17.52 22.45 -19.19
N TRP A 457 -17.60 23.63 -18.58
CA TRP A 457 -16.45 24.41 -18.10
C TRP A 457 -15.63 23.67 -17.03
N ILE A 458 -16.27 22.87 -16.17
CA ILE A 458 -15.57 22.09 -15.14
C ILE A 458 -14.82 20.93 -15.78
N ALA A 459 -15.41 20.29 -16.80
CA ALA A 459 -14.69 19.30 -17.58
C ALA A 459 -13.47 19.93 -18.26
N PHE A 460 -13.60 21.16 -18.77
CA PHE A 460 -12.48 21.87 -19.42
C PHE A 460 -11.34 22.15 -18.43
N VAL A 461 -11.64 22.73 -17.27
CA VAL A 461 -10.62 23.05 -16.25
C VAL A 461 -9.97 21.79 -15.67
N ILE A 462 -10.76 20.77 -15.33
CA ILE A 462 -10.21 19.51 -14.78
C ILE A 462 -9.44 18.74 -15.85
N GLY A 463 -9.86 18.81 -17.11
CA GLY A 463 -9.20 18.20 -18.27
C GLY A 463 -7.76 18.68 -18.48
N LEU A 464 -7.45 19.92 -18.08
CA LEU A 464 -6.12 20.51 -18.14
C LEU A 464 -5.14 19.92 -17.10
N VAL A 465 -5.65 19.30 -16.03
CA VAL A 465 -4.81 18.73 -14.98
C VAL A 465 -4.22 17.38 -15.46
N PRO A 466 -2.88 17.23 -15.50
CA PRO A 466 -2.23 15.96 -15.79
C PRO A 466 -2.73 14.85 -14.84
N PHE A 467 -2.85 13.62 -15.34
CA PHE A 467 -3.32 12.42 -14.62
C PHE A 467 -4.78 12.44 -14.14
N VAL A 468 -5.32 13.58 -13.69
CA VAL A 468 -6.68 13.72 -13.13
C VAL A 468 -7.74 14.04 -14.20
N GLY A 469 -7.38 14.71 -15.28
CA GLY A 469 -8.35 15.11 -16.33
C GLY A 469 -9.12 13.98 -17.04
N THR A 470 -8.84 12.71 -16.74
CA THR A 470 -9.67 11.58 -17.22
C THR A 470 -11.07 11.60 -16.56
N VAL A 471 -11.19 12.16 -15.34
CA VAL A 471 -12.48 12.32 -14.64
C VAL A 471 -13.14 13.66 -14.86
N ALA A 472 -12.69 14.45 -15.84
CA ALA A 472 -13.25 15.74 -16.18
C ALA A 472 -14.79 15.72 -16.32
N TYR A 473 -15.32 14.78 -17.10
CA TYR A 473 -16.75 14.63 -17.35
C TYR A 473 -17.53 14.04 -16.16
N PRO A 474 -17.03 13.01 -15.45
CA PRO A 474 -17.58 12.61 -14.15
C PRO A 474 -17.68 13.77 -13.14
N CYS A 475 -16.66 14.64 -13.05
CA CYS A 475 -16.70 15.80 -12.19
C CYS A 475 -17.71 16.85 -12.65
N GLN A 476 -17.81 17.12 -13.96
CA GLN A 476 -18.82 18.00 -14.54
C GLN A 476 -20.23 17.50 -14.24
N LEU A 477 -20.48 16.20 -14.32
CA LEU A 477 -21.78 15.63 -13.95
C LEU A 477 -22.02 15.69 -12.44
N ALA A 478 -21.01 15.34 -11.63
CA ALA A 478 -21.13 15.43 -10.18
C ALA A 478 -21.50 16.86 -9.73
N TYR A 479 -21.00 17.87 -10.45
CA TYR A 479 -21.40 19.26 -10.31
C TYR A 479 -22.84 19.52 -10.81
N SER A 480 -23.16 19.15 -12.05
CA SER A 480 -24.46 19.48 -12.65
C SER A 480 -25.66 18.75 -12.02
N THR A 481 -25.42 17.62 -11.36
CA THR A 481 -26.46 16.75 -10.78
C THR A 481 -26.61 16.87 -9.26
N ALA A 482 -26.08 17.93 -8.62
CA ALA A 482 -26.09 18.17 -7.16
C ALA A 482 -27.37 17.61 -6.47
N GLY A 483 -27.33 16.33 -6.03
CA GLY A 483 -28.54 15.57 -5.69
C GLY A 483 -28.40 14.03 -5.80
N LYS A 484 -29.54 13.31 -5.72
CA LYS A 484 -29.66 11.83 -5.69
C LYS A 484 -29.28 11.13 -7.01
N GLN A 485 -29.14 11.87 -8.12
CA GLN A 485 -28.98 11.32 -9.48
C GLN A 485 -27.51 11.23 -9.96
N GLY A 486 -26.52 11.60 -9.14
CA GLY A 486 -25.10 11.61 -9.54
C GLY A 486 -24.22 10.57 -8.84
N LYS A 487 -24.79 9.49 -8.28
CA LYS A 487 -24.02 8.54 -7.42
C LYS A 487 -22.95 7.77 -8.21
N ILE A 488 -23.23 7.40 -9.47
CA ILE A 488 -22.25 6.72 -10.33
C ILE A 488 -21.10 7.66 -10.70
N ALA A 489 -21.40 8.89 -11.11
CA ALA A 489 -20.36 9.87 -11.37
C ALA A 489 -19.48 10.15 -10.14
N LYS A 490 -20.08 10.28 -8.94
CA LYS A 490 -19.34 10.41 -7.68
C LYS A 490 -18.45 9.19 -7.44
N PHE A 491 -18.96 7.98 -7.63
CA PHE A 491 -18.19 6.74 -7.50
C PHE A 491 -16.96 6.73 -8.44
N ILE A 492 -17.13 7.08 -9.72
CA ILE A 492 -16.03 7.14 -10.70
C ILE A 492 -14.93 8.12 -10.26
N VAL A 493 -15.31 9.28 -9.70
CA VAL A 493 -14.35 10.28 -9.18
C VAL A 493 -13.60 9.73 -7.96
N TYR A 494 -14.31 9.10 -7.02
CA TYR A 494 -13.68 8.43 -5.88
C TYR A 494 -12.69 7.36 -6.33
N ASP A 495 -13.13 6.42 -7.16
CA ASP A 495 -12.32 5.29 -7.64
C ASP A 495 -11.07 5.75 -8.39
N THR A 496 -11.19 6.75 -9.28
CA THR A 496 -10.03 7.21 -10.05
C THR A 496 -8.94 7.82 -9.16
N LEU A 497 -9.32 8.61 -8.14
CA LEU A 497 -8.35 9.17 -7.21
C LEU A 497 -7.79 8.10 -6.26
N THR A 498 -8.62 7.16 -5.79
CA THR A 498 -8.17 5.96 -5.07
C THR A 498 -7.08 5.21 -5.85
N GLN A 499 -7.30 4.95 -7.16
CA GLN A 499 -6.31 4.29 -8.01
C GLN A 499 -5.00 5.07 -8.16
N LEU A 500 -5.06 6.40 -8.17
CA LEU A 500 -3.86 7.24 -8.22
C LEU A 500 -3.03 7.06 -6.94
N GLY A 501 -3.68 7.08 -5.78
CA GLY A 501 -3.03 6.83 -4.49
C GLY A 501 -2.40 5.44 -4.39
N LYS A 502 -3.10 4.39 -4.85
CA LYS A 502 -2.57 3.00 -4.89
C LYS A 502 -1.27 2.87 -5.69
N LYS A 503 -1.13 3.64 -6.78
CA LYS A 503 -0.03 3.50 -7.75
C LYS A 503 1.20 4.34 -7.42
N ILE A 504 1.19 5.13 -6.34
CA ILE A 504 2.34 5.92 -5.94
C ILE A 504 3.49 4.99 -5.55
N PRO A 505 4.67 5.10 -6.19
CA PRO A 505 5.82 4.28 -5.84
C PRO A 505 6.19 4.47 -4.37
N ILE A 506 6.60 3.38 -3.69
CA ILE A 506 7.09 3.38 -2.31
C ILE A 506 6.05 3.71 -1.22
N TRP A 507 5.04 4.54 -1.50
CA TRP A 507 4.08 5.01 -0.50
C TRP A 507 2.64 4.60 -0.76
N GLY A 508 2.30 4.24 -2.00
CA GLY A 508 1.00 3.70 -2.38
C GLY A 508 0.85 2.22 -2.07
N GLY A 509 -0.39 1.76 -2.17
CA GLY A 509 -0.83 0.40 -1.94
C GLY A 509 -2.30 0.40 -1.55
N GLU A 510 -2.88 -0.79 -1.47
CA GLU A 510 -4.24 -0.97 -0.97
C GLU A 510 -4.29 -0.72 0.55
N ASP A 511 -5.34 -0.03 0.99
CA ASP A 511 -5.66 0.33 2.36
C ASP A 511 -4.55 1.14 3.04
N THR A 512 -3.82 1.95 2.24
CA THR A 512 -2.75 2.83 2.72
C THR A 512 -3.26 4.26 2.96
N LEU A 513 -2.61 5.02 3.85
CA LEU A 513 -2.93 6.45 4.04
C LEU A 513 -2.81 7.25 2.75
N THR A 514 -1.93 6.85 1.83
CA THR A 514 -1.80 7.48 0.52
C THR A 514 -3.05 7.23 -0.33
N GLU A 515 -3.58 6.01 -0.40
CA GLU A 515 -4.87 5.73 -1.06
C GLU A 515 -5.99 6.58 -0.45
N HIS A 516 -6.12 6.58 0.88
CA HIS A 516 -7.14 7.36 1.58
C HIS A 516 -7.00 8.87 1.36
N PHE A 517 -5.78 9.41 1.31
CA PHE A 517 -5.55 10.83 1.05
C PHE A 517 -6.12 11.26 -0.30
N PHE A 518 -5.83 10.51 -1.37
CA PHE A 518 -6.37 10.81 -2.69
C PHE A 518 -7.88 10.59 -2.75
N ASN A 519 -8.39 9.54 -2.11
CA ASN A 519 -9.82 9.31 -2.00
C ASN A 519 -10.56 10.44 -1.22
N GLN A 520 -9.97 10.99 -0.16
CA GLN A 520 -10.50 12.15 0.54
C GLN A 520 -10.41 13.44 -0.28
N LEU A 521 -9.40 13.58 -1.16
CA LEU A 521 -9.33 14.68 -2.10
C LEU A 521 -10.54 14.67 -3.03
N ALA A 522 -10.98 13.49 -3.47
CA ALA A 522 -12.22 13.31 -4.24
C ALA A 522 -13.44 13.83 -3.47
N TYR A 523 -13.55 13.47 -2.19
CA TYR A 523 -14.62 13.94 -1.32
C TYR A 523 -14.63 15.48 -1.22
N LYS A 524 -13.47 16.08 -0.97
CA LYS A 524 -13.32 17.54 -0.85
C LYS A 524 -13.69 18.23 -2.15
N LEU A 525 -13.25 17.69 -3.29
CA LEU A 525 -13.57 18.19 -4.62
C LEU A 525 -15.09 18.14 -4.88
N ILE A 526 -15.73 16.99 -4.64
CA ILE A 526 -17.18 16.84 -4.81
C ILE A 526 -17.94 17.78 -3.86
N ARG A 527 -17.50 17.95 -2.61
CA ARG A 527 -18.13 18.87 -1.66
C ARG A 527 -18.01 20.33 -2.11
N PHE A 528 -16.82 20.74 -2.56
CA PHE A 528 -16.58 22.08 -3.08
C PHE A 528 -17.50 22.37 -4.28
N LEU A 529 -17.57 21.44 -5.24
CA LEU A 529 -18.45 21.54 -6.40
C LEU A 529 -19.93 21.65 -6.01
N ASN A 530 -20.41 20.85 -5.06
CA ASN A 530 -21.81 20.91 -4.60
C ASN A 530 -22.15 22.21 -3.86
N ASN A 531 -21.23 22.73 -3.04
CA ASN A 531 -21.47 23.96 -2.27
C ASN A 531 -21.59 25.18 -3.20
N TYR A 532 -20.72 25.28 -4.21
CA TYR A 532 -20.74 26.38 -5.19
C TYR A 532 -22.07 26.42 -5.99
N VAL A 533 -22.63 25.26 -6.35
CA VAL A 533 -23.95 25.17 -7.00
C VAL A 533 -25.08 25.59 -6.06
N GLY A 534 -24.97 25.25 -4.77
CA GLY A 534 -25.95 25.64 -3.76
C GLY A 534 -26.05 27.15 -3.59
N GLU A 535 -24.91 27.84 -3.53
CA GLU A 535 -24.83 29.31 -3.43
C GLU A 535 -25.35 29.98 -4.71
N GLN A 536 -24.93 29.54 -5.90
CA GLN A 536 -25.43 30.11 -7.17
C GLN A 536 -26.93 29.91 -7.38
N ARG A 537 -27.53 28.83 -6.87
CA ARG A 537 -29.00 28.64 -6.94
C ARG A 537 -29.77 29.50 -5.94
N GLN A 538 -29.14 29.96 -4.85
CA GLN A 538 -29.75 30.90 -3.91
C GLN A 538 -29.69 32.35 -4.40
N GLU A 539 -28.73 32.71 -5.26
CA GLU A 539 -28.67 34.04 -5.87
C GLU A 539 -29.58 34.20 -7.11
N VAL A 540 -30.09 33.10 -7.66
CA VAL A 540 -30.94 33.08 -8.88
C VAL A 540 -32.44 32.88 -8.55
N VAL A 541 -32.79 32.62 -7.29
CA VAL A 541 -34.17 32.57 -6.77
C VAL A 541 -34.41 33.78 -5.90
#